data_AF-A0A1I1R2A5-F1
#
_entry.id   AF-A0A1I1R2A5-F1
#
_cell.length_a   1.000
_cell.length_b   1.000
_cell.length_c   1.000
_cell.angle_alpha   90.00
_cell.angle_beta   90.00
_cell.angle_gamma   90.00
#
_symmetry.space_group_name_H-M   'P 1'
#
loop_
_entity.id
_entity.type
_entity.pdbx_description
1 polymer ?
#
loop_
_entity_poly.entity_id
_entity_poly.type
_entity_poly.pdbx_seq_one_letter_code
_entity_poly.pdbx_strand_id
1 'polypeptide(L)'
;MKISDKFFKRYTFLMCFFPIIYWMISDIFNANKYIKFLTVIFFSLFTMLLDIEYRITNKPLIKKDLIQLILWNLIIVIMLIYWYIRFVY
;
A
#
# COMPACT_ATOMS: atom_id res chain seq x y z
N MET A 1 -1.21 -21.12 6.48
CA MET A 1 -2.57 -21.13 5.87
C MET A 1 -2.45 -20.44 4.52
N LYS A 2 -2.76 -21.10 3.38
CA LYS A 2 -2.56 -20.48 2.06
C LYS A 2 -3.54 -19.31 1.88
N ILE A 3 -3.02 -18.12 1.59
CA ILE A 3 -3.85 -16.94 1.30
C ILE A 3 -4.46 -17.13 -0.09
N SER A 4 -5.78 -17.00 -0.24
CA SER A 4 -6.41 -17.14 -1.56
C SER A 4 -6.02 -15.97 -2.48
N ASP A 5 -5.63 -16.25 -3.73
CA ASP A 5 -5.37 -15.25 -4.77
C ASP A 5 -6.52 -14.24 -4.94
N LYS A 6 -7.76 -14.71 -4.76
CA LYS A 6 -8.98 -13.86 -4.84
C LYS A 6 -9.04 -12.88 -3.67
N PHE A 7 -8.63 -13.30 -2.48
CA PHE A 7 -8.52 -12.44 -1.31
C PHE A 7 -7.40 -11.41 -1.51
N PHE A 8 -6.22 -11.86 -1.94
CA PHE A 8 -5.07 -10.98 -2.19
C PHE A 8 -5.40 -9.86 -3.19
N LYS A 9 -5.99 -10.19 -4.35
CA LYS A 9 -6.38 -9.18 -5.36
C LYS A 9 -7.37 -8.14 -4.83
N ARG A 10 -8.39 -8.58 -4.08
CA ARG A 10 -9.39 -7.68 -3.47
C ARG A 10 -8.74 -6.77 -2.44
N TYR A 11 -7.81 -7.32 -1.68
CA TYR A 11 -7.08 -6.60 -0.64
C TYR A 11 -6.15 -5.54 -1.23
N THR A 12 -5.32 -5.89 -2.22
CA THR A 12 -4.43 -4.96 -2.90
C THR A 12 -5.21 -3.81 -3.54
N PHE A 13 -6.35 -4.10 -4.16
CA PHE A 13 -7.25 -3.09 -4.70
C PHE A 13 -7.69 -2.12 -3.59
N LEU A 14 -8.25 -2.63 -2.49
CA LEU A 14 -8.75 -1.82 -1.39
C LEU A 14 -7.66 -0.90 -0.81
N MET A 15 -6.43 -1.39 -0.71
CA MET A 15 -5.28 -0.66 -0.17
C MET A 15 -4.76 0.44 -1.10
N CYS A 16 -4.93 0.31 -2.41
CA CYS A 16 -4.63 1.38 -3.36
C CYS A 16 -5.64 2.53 -3.28
N PHE A 17 -6.92 2.23 -3.01
CA PHE A 17 -7.97 3.25 -2.88
C PHE A 17 -8.05 3.87 -1.49
N PHE A 18 -7.54 3.18 -0.46
CA PHE A 18 -7.62 3.66 0.91
C PHE A 18 -7.01 5.06 1.11
N PRO A 19 -5.81 5.41 0.60
CA PRO A 19 -5.25 6.75 0.75
C PRO A 19 -6.14 7.85 0.16
N ILE A 20 -6.85 7.55 -0.94
CA ILE A 20 -7.75 8.49 -1.62
C ILE A 20 -9.01 8.72 -0.78
N ILE A 21 -9.64 7.64 -0.31
CA ILE A 21 -10.83 7.71 0.54
C ILE A 21 -10.49 8.41 1.87
N TYR A 22 -9.37 8.03 2.47
CA TYR A 22 -8.88 8.62 3.70
C TYR A 22 -8.59 10.11 3.52
N TRP A 23 -7.97 10.51 2.40
CA TRP A 23 -7.79 11.93 2.09
C TRP A 23 -9.11 12.69 2.11
N MET A 24 -10.11 12.24 1.35
CA MET A 24 -11.42 12.89 1.27
C MET A 24 -12.07 13.06 2.64
N ILE A 25 -12.04 12.02 3.47
CA ILE A 25 -12.61 12.06 4.83
C ILE A 25 -11.79 12.98 5.75
N SER A 26 -10.46 12.86 5.70
CA SER A 26 -9.56 13.61 6.58
C SER A 26 -9.58 15.12 6.33
N ASP A 27 -9.92 15.56 5.11
CA ASP A 27 -10.15 16.96 4.78
C ASP A 27 -11.45 17.48 5.41
N ILE A 28 -12.53 16.68 5.42
CA ILE A 28 -13.80 17.04 6.07
C ILE A 28 -13.61 17.26 7.58
N PHE A 29 -12.77 16.45 8.22
CA PHE A 29 -12.49 16.54 9.66
C PHE A 29 -11.32 17.45 10.04
N ASN A 30 -10.75 18.20 9.10
CA ASN A 30 -9.58 19.07 9.33
C ASN A 30 -8.43 18.35 10.06
N ALA A 31 -8.18 17.08 9.72
CA ALA A 31 -7.14 16.32 10.40
C ALA A 31 -5.76 16.96 10.18
N ASN A 32 -4.88 16.84 11.19
CA ASN A 32 -3.53 17.38 11.10
C ASN A 32 -2.78 16.75 9.91
N LYS A 33 -2.12 17.57 9.09
CA LYS A 33 -1.39 17.14 7.90
C LYS A 33 -0.36 16.01 8.15
N TYR A 34 0.31 16.04 9.30
CA TYR A 34 1.27 15.00 9.68
C TYR A 34 0.58 13.69 10.03
N ILE A 35 -0.59 13.75 10.69
CA ILE A 35 -1.41 12.57 10.97
C ILE A 35 -1.93 11.98 9.66
N LYS A 36 -2.36 12.82 8.70
CA LYS A 36 -2.79 12.36 7.36
C LYS A 36 -1.68 11.56 6.67
N PHE A 37 -0.49 12.12 6.62
CA PHE A 37 0.64 11.47 5.99
C PHE A 37 1.12 10.21 6.73
N LEU A 38 1.15 10.26 8.07
CA LEU A 38 1.52 9.11 8.91
C LEU A 38 0.61 7.91 8.66
N THR A 39 -0.71 8.13 8.54
CA THR A 39 -1.66 7.05 8.23
C THR A 39 -1.38 6.43 6.86
N VAL A 40 -1.02 7.24 5.85
CA VAL A 40 -0.66 6.69 4.54
C VAL A 40 0.62 5.86 4.62
N ILE A 41 1.64 6.29 5.37
CA ILE A 41 2.85 5.49 5.62
C ILE A 41 2.50 4.14 6.26
N PHE A 42 1.70 4.15 7.33
CA PHE A 42 1.28 2.93 8.01
C PHE A 42 0.56 1.96 7.07
N PHE A 43 -0.36 2.48 6.26
CA PHE A 43 -1.06 1.67 5.27
C PHE A 43 -0.12 1.09 4.23
N SER A 44 0.81 1.90 3.68
CA SER A 44 1.80 1.42 2.71
C SER A 44 2.71 0.32 3.26
N LEU A 45 3.20 0.46 4.50
CA LEU A 45 3.99 -0.57 5.17
C LEU A 45 3.19 -1.86 5.36
N PHE A 46 1.92 -1.73 5.74
CA PHE A 46 1.04 -2.88 5.90
C PHE A 46 0.79 -3.60 4.57
N THR A 47 0.62 -2.88 3.46
CA THR A 47 0.49 -3.49 2.13
C THR A 47 1.75 -4.24 1.70
N MET A 48 2.93 -3.67 1.97
CA MET A 48 4.20 -4.32 1.68
C MET A 48 4.35 -5.64 2.44
N LEU A 49 4.03 -5.64 3.73
CA LEU A 49 4.09 -6.85 4.57
C LEU A 49 3.17 -7.96 4.04
N LEU A 50 1.94 -7.62 3.67
CA LEU A 50 0.99 -8.59 3.14
C LEU A 50 1.37 -9.12 1.76
N ASP A 51 1.98 -8.32 0.89
CA ASP A 51 2.52 -8.80 -0.39
C ASP A 51 3.68 -9.78 -0.19
N ILE A 52 4.57 -9.49 0.77
CA ILE A 52 5.67 -10.38 1.15
C ILE A 52 5.12 -11.70 1.71
N GLU A 53 4.20 -11.64 2.67
CA GLU A 53 3.59 -12.82 3.29
C GLU A 53 2.84 -13.69 2.26
N TYR A 54 2.07 -13.06 1.37
CA TYR A 54 1.39 -13.74 0.27
C TYR A 54 2.38 -14.50 -0.63
N ARG A 55 3.48 -13.85 -1.01
CA ARG A 55 4.49 -14.47 -1.89
C ARG A 55 5.21 -15.63 -1.21
N ILE A 56 5.63 -15.46 0.05
CA ILE A 56 6.26 -16.53 0.84
C ILE A 56 5.32 -17.74 0.95
N THR A 57 4.02 -17.51 1.14
CA THR A 57 3.06 -18.57 1.41
C THR A 57 2.59 -19.31 0.15
N ASN A 58 2.50 -18.61 -0.99
CA ASN A 58 1.83 -19.15 -2.18
C ASN A 58 2.71 -19.37 -3.41
N LYS A 59 3.91 -18.79 -3.49
CA LYS A 59 4.78 -18.90 -4.67
C LYS A 59 6.25 -19.16 -4.30
N PRO A 60 6.91 -20.18 -4.85
CA PRO A 60 8.37 -20.20 -4.83
C PRO A 60 8.90 -18.99 -5.59
N LEU A 61 9.87 -18.27 -5.01
CA LEU A 61 10.46 -17.04 -5.55
C LEU A 61 11.24 -17.31 -6.85
N ILE A 62 10.52 -17.39 -7.98
CA ILE A 62 11.11 -17.48 -9.32
C ILE A 62 11.51 -16.06 -9.77
N LYS A 63 12.57 -15.92 -10.58
CA LYS A 63 13.12 -14.61 -11.06
C LYS A 63 12.04 -13.60 -11.51
N LYS A 64 10.98 -14.04 -12.18
CA LYS A 64 9.89 -13.19 -12.67
C LYS A 64 9.06 -12.56 -11.53
N ASP A 65 8.78 -13.32 -10.47
CA ASP A 65 8.03 -12.82 -9.32
C ASP A 65 8.87 -11.83 -8.49
N LEU A 66 10.20 -11.98 -8.48
CA LEU A 66 11.12 -11.03 -7.85
C LEU A 66 11.07 -9.65 -8.53
N ILE A 67 11.10 -9.61 -9.86
CA ILE A 67 10.96 -8.37 -10.64
C ILE A 67 9.62 -7.69 -10.34
N GLN A 68 8.55 -8.49 -10.28
CA GLN A 68 7.21 -7.97 -9.96
C GLN A 68 7.13 -7.39 -8.53
N LEU A 69 7.85 -7.97 -7.57
CA LEU A 69 7.95 -7.43 -6.21
C LEU A 69 8.72 -6.11 -6.18
N ILE A 70 9.83 -6.01 -6.92
CA ILE A 70 10.62 -4.77 -7.01
C ILE A 70 9.79 -3.64 -7.64
N LEU A 71 9.13 -3.92 -8.77
CA LEU A 71 8.25 -2.95 -9.42
C LEU A 71 7.11 -2.48 -8.51
N TRP A 72 6.53 -3.41 -7.74
CA TRP A 72 5.46 -3.07 -6.80
C TRP A 72 5.94 -2.15 -5.67
N ASN A 73 7.10 -2.41 -5.08
CA ASN A 73 7.68 -1.53 -4.07
C ASN A 73 8.02 -0.14 -4.63
N LEU A 74 8.53 -0.06 -5.87
CA LEU A 74 8.77 1.20 -6.55
C LEU A 74 7.49 2.04 -6.69
N ILE A 75 6.37 1.41 -7.07
CA ILE A 75 5.07 2.08 -7.16
C ILE A 75 4.64 2.63 -5.80
N ILE A 76 4.79 1.85 -4.72
CA ILE A 76 4.45 2.29 -3.37
C ILE A 76 5.30 3.51 -2.95
N VAL A 77 6.60 3.50 -3.25
CA VAL A 77 7.49 4.63 -2.95
C VAL A 77 7.06 5.90 -3.71
N ILE A 78 6.73 5.77 -5.00
CA ILE A 78 6.23 6.91 -5.80
C ILE A 78 4.92 7.45 -5.21
N MET A 79 3.99 6.57 -4.82
CA MET A 79 2.74 7.00 -4.17
C MET A 79 3.02 7.71 -2.83
N LEU A 80 3.96 7.23 -2.03
CA LEU A 80 4.33 7.89 -0.77
C LEU A 80 4.89 9.29 -1.00
N ILE A 81 5.76 9.47 -2.01
CA ILE A 81 6.29 10.79 -2.38
C ILE A 81 5.15 11.72 -2.81
N TYR A 82 4.22 11.23 -3.64
CA TYR A 82 3.06 12.01 -4.06
C TYR A 82 2.21 12.46 -2.87
N TRP A 83 1.91 11.56 -1.93
CA TRP A 83 1.11 11.90 -0.74
C TRP A 83 1.85 12.80 0.24
N TYR A 84 3.18 12.69 0.32
CA TYR A 84 4.00 13.63 1.09
C TYR A 84 3.84 15.05 0.54
N ILE A 85 3.99 15.22 -0.78
CA ILE A 85 3.80 16.51 -1.46
C ILE A 85 2.36 17.01 -1.29
N ARG A 86 1.37 16.12 -1.23
CA ARG A 86 -0.04 16.53 -1.14
C ARG A 86 -0.48 16.93 0.26
N PHE A 87 0.06 16.29 1.30
CA PHE A 87 -0.35 16.54 2.68
C PHE A 87 0.58 17.48 3.43
N VAL A 88 1.90 17.26 3.34
CA VAL A 88 2.87 17.90 4.22
C VAL A 88 3.33 19.24 3.65
N TYR A 89 3.71 19.21 2.37
CA TYR A 89 4.09 20.37 1.58
C TYR A 89 2.84 21.08 1.07
#